data_AF-A0A1F1UD70-F1
#
_entry.id   AF-A0A1F1UD70-F1
#
_cell.length_a   1.000
_cell.length_b   1.000
_cell.length_c   1.000
_cell.angle_alpha   90.00
_cell.angle_beta   90.00
_cell.angle_gamma   90.00
#
_symmetry.space_group_name_H-M   'P 1'
#
loop_
_entity.id
_entity.type
_entity.pdbx_description
1 polymer ?
#
loop_
_entity_poly.entity_id
_entity_poly.type
_entity_poly.pdbx_seq_one_letter_code
_entity_poly.pdbx_strand_id
1 'polypeptide(L)'
;MALLIDMLDSSTVTAAQAFASHAVPAQFNAAQDAVIRDSFERTASSSSLFGLLIFFIIGFVITAVVFNMKGSKARRERRERWRNSPGWGATGLPVGGVPEDAPQVLSAEQLDAKRKDASAALIAADEAVRAAGQEVDFAVAAYGEEKVESFRASLDEARADLSAAFERQQLLDDDTPDSPQDQNAWLEEILQRTKRAIDTLQARADEFSQLRNVEHDAPQRIDELNAALMQLVGRLEQGQANLGGIEQEYTTSARERVDGVVKRATGRLEDLSAALNNARTAWGSGNQPSAALAIVQAETAQVDAEALVTRVETVKQRLATAQQELPQHIHQAEKDIDAARAMVDAGRSALQGPADRLDRVIKKIYSQMDAGPHDPIALTDELATAHDALSDPLGQAQSEDEKRAGAQARLDDLANRAAARIESVEDYVRANRNKVGSTTRTRLSEAQRFLNQAMDMRATDPVTAAQHADRALKLAEAAARNAEAETASRSDQDDPLESVYNIFNPTFSGSRNGVPRITFGYGYPNDNRRNSRRRRPY
;
A
#
# COMPACT_ATOMS: atom_id res chain seq x y z
N MET A 1 4.45 6.16 58.47
CA MET A 1 5.88 6.11 58.87
C MET A 1 6.12 5.85 60.36
N ALA A 2 5.21 5.17 61.08
CA ALA A 2 5.47 4.64 62.43
C ALA A 2 4.54 3.44 62.77
N LEU A 3 4.27 2.59 61.79
CA LEU A 3 3.51 1.34 61.96
C LEU A 3 3.91 0.31 60.89
N LEU A 4 5.22 0.27 60.57
CA LEU A 4 5.81 -0.61 59.55
C LEU A 4 7.29 -0.90 59.84
N ILE A 5 7.67 -0.84 61.12
CA ILE A 5 9.01 -1.22 61.62
C ILE A 5 8.79 -2.02 62.91
N ASP A 6 8.14 -3.18 62.80
CA ASP A 6 8.27 -4.25 63.81
C ASP A 6 7.89 -5.64 63.24
N MET A 7 8.06 -5.85 61.93
CA MET A 7 7.71 -7.13 61.30
C MET A 7 8.72 -7.51 60.21
N LEU A 8 10.01 -7.35 60.53
CA LEU A 8 11.13 -7.72 59.67
C LEU A 8 12.05 -8.78 60.29
N ASP A 9 11.58 -9.52 61.29
CA ASP A 9 12.27 -10.73 61.71
C ASP A 9 11.28 -11.89 61.84
N SER A 10 11.61 -13.01 61.19
CA SER A 10 10.93 -14.31 61.33
C SER A 10 9.46 -14.41 60.89
N SER A 11 9.18 -14.46 59.57
CA SER A 11 8.13 -15.34 58.99
C SER A 11 7.96 -15.18 57.46
N THR A 12 8.82 -15.80 56.65
CA THR A 12 8.62 -15.93 55.19
C THR A 12 8.70 -17.38 54.72
N VAL A 13 8.16 -18.33 55.51
CA VAL A 13 8.07 -19.74 55.09
C VAL A 13 6.65 -20.31 55.17
N THR A 14 5.62 -19.53 55.52
CA THR A 14 4.31 -20.15 55.82
C THR A 14 3.11 -19.33 55.34
N ALA A 15 3.11 -18.94 54.07
CA ALA A 15 1.90 -18.44 53.40
C ALA A 15 1.68 -19.01 51.98
N ALA A 16 2.63 -19.79 51.43
CA ALA A 16 2.48 -20.43 50.11
C ALA A 16 1.92 -21.87 50.15
N GLN A 17 1.56 -22.39 51.34
CA GLN A 17 1.13 -23.80 51.52
C GLN A 17 -0.33 -24.00 51.91
N ALA A 18 -1.17 -22.97 51.87
CA ALA A 18 -2.58 -23.06 52.30
C ALA A 18 -3.62 -23.13 51.16
N PHE A 19 -3.22 -23.33 49.90
CA PHE A 19 -4.17 -23.41 48.76
C PHE A 19 -4.05 -24.65 47.87
N ALA A 20 -3.40 -25.71 48.34
CA ALA A 20 -3.32 -26.99 47.64
C ALA A 20 -3.78 -28.15 48.54
N SER A 21 -5.08 -28.23 48.82
CA SER A 21 -5.67 -29.46 49.39
C SER A 21 -7.16 -29.57 49.07
N HIS A 22 -7.47 -30.22 47.94
CA HIS A 22 -8.65 -31.09 47.83
C HIS A 22 -8.42 -32.08 46.66
N ALA A 23 -8.04 -33.31 47.03
CA ALA A 23 -8.06 -34.48 46.16
C ALA A 23 -9.27 -35.34 46.52
N VAL A 24 -9.93 -35.90 45.50
CA VAL A 24 -10.90 -37.01 45.61
C VAL A 24 -10.38 -38.13 44.69
N PRO A 25 -10.32 -39.41 45.12
CA PRO A 25 -9.69 -40.49 44.34
C PRO A 25 -10.72 -41.41 43.65
N ALA A 26 -10.35 -42.01 42.52
CA ALA A 26 -10.86 -43.32 42.10
C ALA A 26 -9.95 -44.00 41.07
N GLN A 27 -9.73 -45.30 41.30
CA GLN A 27 -8.97 -46.29 40.54
C GLN A 27 -9.55 -46.55 39.13
N PHE A 28 -8.72 -46.99 38.15
CA PHE A 28 -8.86 -48.32 37.50
C PHE A 28 -7.79 -48.58 36.41
N ASN A 29 -7.17 -49.77 36.54
CA ASN A 29 -6.53 -50.68 35.58
C ASN A 29 -5.34 -50.31 34.68
N ALA A 30 -4.23 -50.96 35.03
CA ALA A 30 -3.20 -51.46 34.15
C ALA A 30 -3.74 -52.49 33.14
N ALA A 31 -3.33 -52.35 31.87
CA ALA A 31 -2.88 -53.42 30.98
C ALA A 31 -2.75 -52.84 29.56
N GLN A 32 -1.53 -52.47 29.14
CA GLN A 32 -1.02 -52.63 27.77
C GLN A 32 0.43 -52.13 27.66
N ASP A 33 1.29 -52.68 28.52
CA ASP A 33 2.70 -52.89 28.21
C ASP A 33 2.79 -54.20 27.42
N ALA A 34 3.11 -54.15 26.12
CA ALA A 34 3.79 -55.22 25.35
C ALA A 34 3.61 -55.04 23.83
N VAL A 35 4.05 -53.92 23.22
CA VAL A 35 4.20 -53.87 21.74
C VAL A 35 5.45 -53.12 21.26
N ILE A 36 6.09 -52.24 22.03
CA ILE A 36 7.13 -51.33 21.48
C ILE A 36 8.52 -51.61 22.04
N ARG A 37 8.87 -52.87 22.33
CA ARG A 37 10.21 -53.23 22.84
C ARG A 37 10.96 -54.31 22.05
N ASP A 38 10.54 -54.60 20.81
CA ASP A 38 11.14 -55.70 20.02
C ASP A 38 11.65 -55.31 18.61
N SER A 39 11.73 -54.03 18.26
CA SER A 39 12.20 -53.62 16.92
C SER A 39 13.59 -52.97 16.87
N PHE A 40 14.34 -52.91 17.97
CA PHE A 40 15.60 -52.17 18.02
C PHE A 40 16.91 -52.97 17.88
N GLU A 41 16.89 -54.30 17.73
CA GLU A 41 18.15 -55.04 17.52
C GLU A 41 18.03 -56.09 16.41
N ARG A 42 18.31 -55.65 15.18
CA ARG A 42 19.11 -56.33 14.16
C ARG A 42 18.93 -55.62 12.82
N THR A 43 19.86 -54.73 12.47
CA THR A 43 20.56 -54.71 11.17
C THR A 43 21.65 -53.64 11.26
N ALA A 44 22.81 -54.03 11.78
CA ALA A 44 24.05 -53.30 11.57
C ALA A 44 24.99 -54.20 10.76
N SER A 45 25.02 -53.99 9.45
CA SER A 45 26.16 -54.34 8.60
C SER A 45 26.18 -53.46 7.35
N SER A 46 26.98 -52.39 7.44
CA SER A 46 27.74 -51.73 6.35
C SER A 46 27.19 -51.81 4.92
N SER A 47 26.62 -50.70 4.41
CA SER A 47 26.88 -50.17 3.04
C SER A 47 26.05 -48.90 2.73
N SER A 48 26.77 -47.84 2.37
CA SER A 48 26.40 -46.57 1.70
C SER A 48 24.91 -46.14 1.61
N LEU A 49 24.58 -45.04 2.30
CA LEU A 49 23.26 -44.37 2.32
C LEU A 49 22.95 -43.49 1.08
N PHE A 50 23.73 -43.56 0.00
CA PHE A 50 23.45 -42.80 -1.23
C PHE A 50 22.45 -43.48 -2.20
N GLY A 51 22.07 -44.74 -1.97
CA GLY A 51 21.24 -45.52 -2.91
C GLY A 51 19.72 -45.39 -2.76
N LEU A 52 19.20 -44.98 -1.59
CA LEU A 52 17.75 -44.95 -1.35
C LEU A 52 17.06 -43.62 -1.74
N LEU A 53 17.83 -42.57 -1.98
CA LEU A 53 17.30 -41.24 -2.31
C LEU A 53 16.95 -41.09 -3.81
N ILE A 54 17.51 -41.94 -4.69
CA ILE A 54 17.29 -41.89 -6.15
C ILE A 54 15.97 -42.55 -6.57
N PHE A 55 15.47 -43.53 -5.81
CA PHE A 55 14.23 -44.24 -6.16
C PHE A 55 12.95 -43.43 -5.90
N PHE A 56 12.95 -42.51 -4.93
CA PHE A 56 11.79 -41.65 -4.66
C PHE A 56 11.65 -40.49 -5.66
N ILE A 57 12.76 -39.99 -6.20
CA ILE A 57 12.77 -38.85 -7.15
C ILE A 57 12.23 -39.29 -8.53
N ILE A 58 12.53 -40.51 -8.99
CA ILE A 58 12.09 -41.00 -10.30
C ILE A 58 10.59 -41.37 -10.30
N GLY A 59 10.04 -41.84 -9.17
CA GLY A 59 8.62 -42.11 -9.01
C GLY A 59 7.74 -40.85 -9.01
N PHE A 60 8.25 -39.74 -8.47
CA PHE A 60 7.51 -38.48 -8.37
C PHE A 60 7.40 -37.75 -9.73
N VAL A 61 8.43 -37.81 -10.58
CA VAL A 61 8.45 -37.18 -11.91
C VAL A 61 7.45 -37.82 -12.88
N ILE A 62 7.23 -39.14 -12.81
CA ILE A 62 6.27 -39.85 -13.69
C ILE A 62 4.82 -39.51 -13.30
N THR A 63 4.56 -39.22 -12.02
CA THR A 63 3.23 -38.89 -11.50
C THR A 63 2.82 -37.44 -11.85
N ALA A 64 3.79 -36.51 -11.88
CA ALA A 64 3.60 -35.11 -12.27
C ALA A 64 3.28 -34.92 -13.77
N VAL A 65 3.82 -35.78 -14.64
CA VAL A 65 3.57 -35.74 -16.10
C VAL A 65 2.14 -36.21 -16.45
N VAL A 66 1.60 -37.19 -15.72
CA VAL A 66 0.22 -37.70 -15.95
C VAL A 66 -0.84 -36.72 -15.43
N PHE A 67 -0.55 -35.97 -14.36
CA PHE A 67 -1.47 -34.96 -13.82
C PHE A 67 -1.57 -33.70 -14.72
N ASN A 68 -0.47 -33.31 -15.39
CA ASN A 68 -0.44 -32.18 -16.32
C ASN A 68 -1.29 -32.38 -17.60
N MET A 69 -1.54 -33.63 -18.03
CA MET A 69 -2.32 -33.89 -19.25
C MET A 69 -3.84 -33.66 -19.10
N LYS A 70 -4.41 -33.80 -17.89
CA LYS A 70 -5.87 -33.64 -17.68
C LYS A 70 -6.34 -32.18 -17.54
N GLY A 71 -5.47 -31.25 -17.18
CA GLY A 71 -5.77 -29.81 -17.10
C GLY A 71 -5.83 -29.08 -18.44
N SER A 72 -5.40 -29.73 -19.53
CA SER A 72 -5.25 -29.12 -20.86
C SER A 72 -6.56 -28.96 -21.64
N LYS A 73 -7.61 -29.74 -21.34
CA LYS A 73 -8.91 -29.67 -22.06
C LYS A 73 -9.78 -28.49 -21.63
N ALA A 74 -9.83 -28.15 -20.34
CA ALA A 74 -10.57 -26.99 -19.83
C ALA A 74 -9.93 -25.64 -20.21
N ARG A 75 -8.66 -25.65 -20.65
CA ARG A 75 -7.90 -24.46 -21.07
C ARG A 75 -8.09 -24.10 -22.55
N ARG A 76 -8.66 -24.97 -23.39
CA ARG A 76 -8.91 -24.67 -24.82
C ARG A 76 -10.12 -23.76 -25.03
N GLU A 77 -11.16 -23.90 -24.24
CA GLU A 77 -12.42 -23.15 -24.41
C GLU A 77 -12.32 -21.68 -23.96
N ARG A 78 -11.43 -21.36 -23.02
CA ARG A 78 -11.18 -19.96 -22.61
C ARG A 78 -10.28 -19.18 -23.60
N ARG A 79 -9.51 -19.88 -24.44
CA ARG A 79 -8.54 -19.26 -25.37
C ARG A 79 -9.17 -18.77 -26.68
N GLU A 80 -10.35 -19.27 -27.04
CA GLU A 80 -11.04 -18.81 -28.26
C GLU A 80 -11.79 -17.48 -28.08
N ARG A 81 -12.07 -17.07 -26.83
CA ARG A 81 -12.70 -15.77 -26.52
C ARG A 81 -11.75 -14.58 -26.70
N TRP A 82 -10.46 -14.75 -26.43
CA TRP A 82 -9.48 -13.67 -26.57
C TRP A 82 -9.00 -13.47 -28.02
N ARG A 83 -9.00 -14.52 -28.85
CA ARG A 83 -8.59 -14.42 -30.25
C ARG A 83 -9.64 -13.76 -31.16
N ASN A 84 -10.91 -13.74 -30.74
CA ASN A 84 -12.02 -13.14 -31.48
C ASN A 84 -12.63 -11.89 -30.80
N SER A 85 -11.93 -11.30 -29.83
CA SER A 85 -12.36 -10.02 -29.22
C SER A 85 -11.97 -8.85 -30.13
N PRO A 86 -12.90 -7.96 -30.51
CA PRO A 86 -12.62 -6.84 -31.41
C PRO A 86 -11.77 -5.79 -30.66
N GLY A 87 -10.46 -5.85 -30.84
CA GLY A 87 -9.53 -4.89 -30.24
C GLY A 87 -8.06 -5.01 -30.67
N TRP A 88 -7.65 -6.09 -31.33
CA TRP A 88 -6.25 -6.29 -31.71
C TRP A 88 -6.14 -6.69 -33.19
N GLY A 89 -5.85 -5.71 -34.05
CA GLY A 89 -5.42 -5.94 -35.43
C GLY A 89 -3.94 -6.32 -35.49
N ALA A 90 -3.54 -6.96 -36.59
CA ALA A 90 -2.23 -7.61 -36.82
C ALA A 90 -0.99 -6.68 -36.91
N THR A 91 -0.98 -5.51 -36.25
CA THR A 91 0.12 -4.53 -36.33
C THR A 91 0.60 -3.94 -34.99
N GLY A 92 0.07 -4.39 -33.84
CA GLY A 92 0.75 -4.19 -32.53
C GLY A 92 0.93 -2.76 -32.01
N LEU A 93 -0.03 -1.84 -32.21
CA LEU A 93 -0.03 -0.52 -31.57
C LEU A 93 -1.37 -0.23 -30.85
N PRO A 94 -1.36 0.40 -29.65
CA PRO A 94 -2.57 0.63 -28.86
C PRO A 94 -3.40 1.81 -29.38
N VAL A 95 -4.73 1.64 -29.43
CA VAL A 95 -5.70 2.70 -29.69
C VAL A 95 -6.66 2.77 -28.50
N GLY A 96 -6.76 3.94 -27.86
CA GLY A 96 -7.86 4.28 -26.93
C GLY A 96 -7.50 4.20 -25.44
N GLY A 97 -7.82 5.27 -24.71
CA GLY A 97 -7.41 5.55 -23.33
C GLY A 97 -7.91 4.55 -22.28
N VAL A 98 -7.07 4.35 -21.26
CA VAL A 98 -7.29 3.48 -20.11
C VAL A 98 -8.13 4.23 -19.06
N PRO A 99 -9.09 3.57 -18.37
CA PRO A 99 -9.81 4.15 -17.23
C PRO A 99 -8.87 4.53 -16.08
N GLU A 100 -9.16 5.62 -15.36
CA GLU A 100 -8.32 6.20 -14.29
C GLU A 100 -8.28 5.35 -12.98
N ASP A 101 -8.96 4.19 -12.94
CA ASP A 101 -8.91 3.20 -11.84
C ASP A 101 -8.48 1.79 -12.30
N ALA A 102 -7.81 1.67 -13.46
CA ALA A 102 -7.10 0.44 -13.77
C ALA A 102 -5.86 0.35 -12.85
N PRO A 103 -5.55 -0.82 -12.23
CA PRO A 103 -4.31 -0.99 -11.47
C PRO A 103 -3.15 -0.50 -12.33
N GLN A 104 -2.36 0.43 -11.81
CA GLN A 104 -1.25 1.06 -12.54
C GLN A 104 -0.46 -0.03 -13.25
N VAL A 105 -0.55 -0.06 -14.58
CA VAL A 105 0.26 -0.96 -15.37
C VAL A 105 1.67 -0.40 -15.26
N LEU A 106 2.47 -1.02 -14.38
CA LEU A 106 3.87 -0.66 -14.22
C LEU A 106 4.54 -0.63 -15.59
N SER A 107 5.38 0.37 -15.82
CA SER A 107 6.23 0.39 -17.01
C SER A 107 7.11 -0.86 -17.03
N ALA A 108 7.58 -1.28 -18.21
CA ALA A 108 8.50 -2.42 -18.31
C ALA A 108 9.76 -2.23 -17.45
N GLU A 109 10.24 -0.98 -17.30
CA GLU A 109 11.37 -0.63 -16.45
C GLU A 109 11.06 -0.79 -14.96
N GLN A 110 9.85 -0.40 -14.52
CA GLN A 110 9.40 -0.60 -13.14
C GLN A 110 9.22 -2.08 -12.80
N LEU A 111 8.73 -2.89 -13.75
CA LEU A 111 8.65 -4.35 -13.57
C LEU A 111 10.03 -5.00 -13.49
N ASP A 112 10.99 -4.56 -14.29
CA ASP A 112 12.38 -5.07 -14.23
C ASP A 112 13.06 -4.73 -12.90
N ALA A 113 12.85 -3.51 -12.39
CA ALA A 113 13.31 -3.12 -11.06
C ALA A 113 12.68 -4.02 -9.97
N LYS A 114 11.36 -4.23 -10.03
CA LYS A 114 10.64 -5.08 -9.06
C LYS A 114 11.07 -6.55 -9.15
N ARG A 115 11.42 -7.07 -10.34
CA ARG A 115 12.04 -8.40 -10.53
C ARG A 115 13.38 -8.52 -9.82
N LYS A 116 14.23 -7.49 -9.91
CA LYS A 116 15.52 -7.46 -9.20
C LYS A 116 15.33 -7.45 -7.69
N ASP A 117 14.39 -6.65 -7.18
CA ASP A 117 14.08 -6.59 -5.75
C ASP A 117 13.55 -7.93 -5.24
N ALA A 118 12.63 -8.56 -5.97
CA ALA A 118 12.08 -9.87 -5.63
C ALA A 118 13.17 -10.96 -5.63
N SER A 119 14.08 -10.93 -6.60
CA SER A 119 15.23 -11.87 -6.67
C SER A 119 16.15 -11.70 -5.46
N ALA A 120 16.47 -10.46 -5.09
CA ALA A 120 17.29 -10.16 -3.92
C ALA A 120 16.60 -10.60 -2.61
N ALA A 121 15.29 -10.39 -2.49
CA ALA A 121 14.51 -10.79 -1.33
C ALA A 121 14.44 -12.32 -1.16
N LEU A 122 14.32 -13.07 -2.26
CA LEU A 122 14.37 -14.54 -2.26
C LEU A 122 15.72 -15.06 -1.73
N ILE A 123 16.82 -14.48 -2.20
CA ILE A 123 18.18 -14.85 -1.74
C ILE A 123 18.33 -14.55 -0.24
N ALA A 124 17.88 -13.37 0.20
CA ALA A 124 17.97 -12.98 1.60
C ALA A 124 17.14 -13.89 2.52
N ALA A 125 15.92 -14.25 2.09
CA ALA A 125 15.05 -15.15 2.83
C ALA A 125 15.60 -16.59 2.88
N ASP A 126 16.19 -17.09 1.78
CA ASP A 126 16.83 -18.41 1.76
C ASP A 126 18.02 -18.51 2.74
N GLU A 127 18.90 -17.51 2.74
CA GLU A 127 20.02 -17.45 3.68
C GLU A 127 19.51 -17.35 5.13
N ALA A 128 18.47 -16.56 5.39
CA ALA A 128 17.86 -16.45 6.71
C ALA A 128 17.26 -17.79 7.20
N VAL A 129 16.54 -18.51 6.34
CA VAL A 129 15.98 -19.84 6.65
C VAL A 129 17.10 -20.84 6.91
N ARG A 130 18.19 -20.80 6.14
CA ARG A 130 19.35 -21.68 6.33
C ARG A 130 20.04 -21.41 7.68
N ALA A 131 20.29 -20.14 8.00
CA ALA A 131 20.90 -19.74 9.27
C ALA A 131 20.01 -20.11 10.46
N ALA A 132 18.70 -19.84 10.38
CA ALA A 132 17.74 -20.21 11.41
C ALA A 132 17.65 -21.74 11.61
N GLY A 133 17.73 -22.51 10.52
CA GLY A 133 17.78 -23.97 10.59
C GLY A 133 18.99 -24.49 11.37
N GLN A 134 20.18 -23.93 11.12
CA GLN A 134 21.39 -24.29 11.86
C GLN A 134 21.29 -23.94 13.35
N GLU A 135 20.70 -22.79 13.67
CA GLU A 135 20.50 -22.36 15.06
C GLU A 135 19.49 -23.27 15.78
N VAL A 136 18.39 -23.66 15.12
CA VAL A 136 17.42 -24.62 15.67
C VAL A 136 18.04 -25.99 15.91
N ASP A 137 18.88 -26.48 15.00
CA ASP A 137 19.58 -27.76 15.18
C ASP A 137 20.53 -27.71 16.39
N PHE A 138 21.24 -26.60 16.57
CA PHE A 138 22.06 -26.36 17.75
C PHE A 138 21.22 -26.31 19.04
N ALA A 139 20.09 -25.60 19.00
CA ALA A 139 19.18 -25.46 20.12
C ALA A 139 18.57 -26.80 20.54
N VAL A 140 18.19 -27.65 19.59
CA VAL A 140 17.68 -29.01 19.86
C VAL A 140 18.76 -29.82 20.58
N ALA A 141 20.03 -29.71 20.16
CA ALA A 141 21.14 -30.39 20.81
C ALA A 141 21.41 -29.88 22.24
N ALA A 142 21.21 -28.57 22.49
CA ALA A 142 21.47 -27.95 23.78
C ALA A 142 20.31 -28.08 24.80
N TYR A 143 19.07 -28.00 24.34
CA TYR A 143 17.89 -27.80 25.19
C TYR A 143 16.84 -28.91 25.08
N GLY A 144 16.99 -29.83 24.10
CA GLY A 144 16.05 -30.92 23.84
C GLY A 144 14.87 -30.50 22.97
N GLU A 145 14.26 -31.48 22.28
CA GLU A 145 13.23 -31.22 21.25
C GLU A 145 11.99 -30.49 21.78
N GLU A 146 11.47 -30.89 22.94
CA GLU A 146 10.23 -30.33 23.52
C GLU A 146 10.33 -28.81 23.76
N LYS A 147 11.53 -28.31 24.07
CA LYS A 147 11.77 -26.90 24.41
C LYS A 147 11.93 -26.00 23.19
N VAL A 148 12.18 -26.58 22.01
CA VAL A 148 12.45 -25.87 20.76
C VAL A 148 11.27 -25.98 19.77
N GLU A 149 10.16 -26.59 20.18
CA GLU A 149 9.00 -26.88 19.33
C GLU A 149 8.40 -25.63 18.66
N SER A 150 8.25 -24.53 19.40
CA SER A 150 7.75 -23.26 18.85
C SER A 150 8.68 -22.65 17.81
N PHE A 151 9.99 -22.85 17.95
CA PHE A 151 10.98 -22.41 16.98
C PHE A 151 10.97 -23.28 15.72
N ARG A 152 10.80 -24.60 15.86
CA ARG A 152 10.60 -25.50 14.72
C ARG A 152 9.36 -25.13 13.93
N ALA A 153 8.25 -24.85 14.62
CA ALA A 153 7.01 -24.40 13.98
C ALA A 153 7.21 -23.08 13.19
N SER A 154 7.92 -22.11 13.77
CA SER A 154 8.22 -20.83 13.10
C SER A 154 9.15 -20.99 11.89
N LEU A 155 10.14 -21.89 12.00
CA LEU A 155 11.03 -22.24 10.89
C LEU A 155 10.28 -22.95 9.76
N ASP A 156 9.33 -23.82 10.08
CA ASP A 156 8.51 -24.52 9.10
C ASP A 156 7.51 -23.57 8.41
N GLU A 157 6.97 -22.58 9.13
CA GLU A 157 6.18 -21.49 8.54
C GLU A 157 7.02 -20.67 7.55
N ALA A 158 8.22 -20.23 7.95
CA ALA A 158 9.13 -19.49 7.08
C ALA A 158 9.54 -20.31 5.84
N ARG A 159 9.76 -21.62 5.99
CA ARG A 159 10.01 -22.54 4.87
C ARG A 159 8.83 -22.65 3.92
N ALA A 160 7.61 -22.74 4.46
CA ALA A 160 6.40 -22.80 3.64
C ALA A 160 6.22 -21.51 2.81
N ASP A 161 6.51 -20.36 3.42
CA ASP A 161 6.46 -19.07 2.74
C ASP A 161 7.51 -18.91 1.66
N LEU A 162 8.75 -19.31 1.95
CA LEU A 162 9.84 -19.31 0.98
C LEU A 162 9.53 -20.26 -0.18
N SER A 163 9.00 -21.45 0.09
CA SER A 163 8.57 -22.41 -0.94
C SER A 163 7.48 -21.81 -1.83
N ALA A 164 6.45 -21.19 -1.25
CA ALA A 164 5.39 -20.55 -2.01
C ALA A 164 5.90 -19.35 -2.82
N ALA A 165 6.90 -18.61 -2.33
CA ALA A 165 7.55 -17.55 -3.08
C ALA A 165 8.34 -18.10 -4.29
N PHE A 166 9.05 -19.21 -4.14
CA PHE A 166 9.71 -19.89 -5.26
C PHE A 166 8.74 -20.47 -6.28
N GLU A 167 7.57 -20.95 -5.86
CA GLU A 167 6.51 -21.37 -6.80
C GLU A 167 6.03 -20.19 -7.66
N ARG A 168 5.91 -18.98 -7.09
CA ARG A 168 5.59 -17.77 -7.85
C ARG A 168 6.73 -17.35 -8.79
N GLN A 169 7.97 -17.45 -8.33
CA GLN A 169 9.14 -17.20 -9.16
C GLN A 169 9.18 -18.14 -10.37
N GLN A 170 8.84 -19.42 -10.17
CA GLN A 170 8.78 -20.40 -11.26
C GLN A 170 7.72 -20.04 -12.31
N LEU A 171 6.59 -19.45 -11.92
CA LEU A 171 5.60 -18.95 -12.88
C LEU A 171 6.14 -17.75 -13.67
N LEU A 172 6.87 -16.83 -13.02
CA LEU A 172 7.47 -15.66 -13.67
C LEU A 172 8.61 -15.97 -14.65
N ASP A 173 9.22 -17.15 -14.50
CA ASP A 173 10.34 -17.65 -15.29
C ASP A 173 9.89 -18.65 -16.37
N ASP A 174 8.59 -18.88 -16.54
CA ASP A 174 8.07 -19.80 -17.55
C ASP A 174 8.11 -19.20 -18.98
N ASP A 175 8.11 -20.06 -20.01
CA ASP A 175 8.24 -19.65 -21.42
C ASP A 175 6.97 -19.01 -22.02
N THR A 176 5.90 -18.87 -21.23
CA THR A 176 4.62 -18.28 -21.64
C THR A 176 4.60 -16.80 -21.29
N PRO A 177 4.34 -15.88 -22.25
CA PRO A 177 4.23 -14.46 -21.92
C PRO A 177 3.05 -14.16 -20.99
N ASP A 178 3.33 -13.76 -19.75
CA ASP A 178 2.33 -13.31 -18.78
C ASP A 178 1.91 -11.85 -19.00
N SER A 179 0.71 -11.50 -18.52
CA SER A 179 0.27 -10.10 -18.54
C SER A 179 1.10 -9.25 -17.55
N PRO A 180 1.34 -7.96 -17.83
CA PRO A 180 2.02 -7.06 -16.88
C PRO A 180 1.33 -6.97 -15.52
N GLN A 181 0.00 -7.15 -15.46
CA GLN A 181 -0.75 -7.17 -14.20
C GLN A 181 -0.44 -8.44 -13.38
N ASP A 182 -0.42 -9.60 -14.03
CA ASP A 182 -0.11 -10.88 -13.36
C ASP A 182 1.33 -10.89 -12.85
N GLN A 183 2.28 -10.38 -13.65
CA GLN A 183 3.68 -10.25 -13.25
C GLN A 183 3.84 -9.34 -12.03
N ASN A 184 3.16 -8.19 -12.02
CA ASN A 184 3.20 -7.27 -10.88
C ASN A 184 2.65 -7.91 -9.60
N ALA A 185 1.53 -8.62 -9.71
CA ALA A 185 0.88 -9.30 -8.59
C ALA A 185 1.76 -10.42 -8.00
N TRP A 186 2.37 -11.26 -8.85
CA TRP A 186 3.25 -12.31 -8.36
C TRP A 186 4.54 -11.78 -7.75
N LEU A 187 5.13 -10.71 -8.31
CA LEU A 187 6.28 -10.04 -7.72
C LEU A 187 5.95 -9.44 -6.34
N GLU A 188 4.75 -8.90 -6.17
CA GLU A 188 4.28 -8.41 -4.87
C GLU A 188 4.11 -9.55 -3.87
N GLU A 189 3.55 -10.67 -4.31
CA GLU A 189 3.38 -11.85 -3.48
C GLU A 189 4.74 -12.43 -3.04
N ILE A 190 5.75 -12.44 -3.93
CA ILE A 190 7.13 -12.86 -3.59
C ILE A 190 7.70 -11.94 -2.50
N LEU A 191 7.63 -10.62 -2.69
CA LEU A 191 8.13 -9.65 -1.72
C LEU A 191 7.41 -9.75 -0.37
N GLN A 192 6.08 -9.95 -0.38
CA GLN A 192 5.30 -10.10 0.84
C GLN A 192 5.65 -11.39 1.59
N ARG A 193 5.77 -12.52 0.89
CA ARG A 193 6.08 -13.82 1.50
C ARG A 193 7.50 -13.88 2.04
N THR A 194 8.48 -13.37 1.28
CA THR A 194 9.88 -13.29 1.73
C THR A 194 10.02 -12.37 2.94
N LYS A 195 9.31 -11.23 2.95
CA LYS A 195 9.22 -10.36 4.13
C LYS A 195 8.61 -11.08 5.33
N ARG A 196 7.48 -11.76 5.18
CA ARG A 196 6.84 -12.51 6.28
C ARG A 196 7.77 -13.58 6.84
N ALA A 197 8.44 -14.35 5.97
CA ALA A 197 9.43 -15.34 6.40
C ALA A 197 10.56 -14.71 7.22
N ILE A 198 11.14 -13.60 6.76
CA ILE A 198 12.22 -12.89 7.48
C ILE A 198 11.71 -12.33 8.82
N ASP A 199 10.56 -11.66 8.84
CA ASP A 199 9.99 -11.06 10.05
C ASP A 199 9.68 -12.14 11.11
N THR A 200 9.13 -13.29 10.70
CA THR A 200 8.87 -14.44 11.58
C THR A 200 10.17 -15.00 12.19
N LEU A 201 11.24 -15.10 11.39
CA LEU A 201 12.54 -15.59 11.88
C LEU A 201 13.25 -14.56 12.77
N GLN A 202 13.17 -13.26 12.47
CA GLN A 202 13.79 -12.20 13.27
C GLN A 202 13.17 -12.08 14.66
N ALA A 203 11.84 -12.16 14.75
CA ALA A 203 11.13 -12.16 16.04
C ALA A 203 11.62 -13.27 17.00
N ARG A 204 12.21 -14.34 16.46
CA ARG A 204 12.71 -15.51 17.21
C ARG A 204 14.23 -15.54 17.36
N ALA A 205 14.99 -14.88 16.49
CA ALA A 205 16.45 -14.77 16.59
C ALA A 205 16.88 -13.99 17.84
N ASP A 206 16.10 -12.98 18.25
CA ASP A 206 16.33 -12.23 19.49
C ASP A 206 16.18 -13.11 20.73
N GLU A 207 15.21 -14.03 20.74
CA GLU A 207 15.01 -15.00 21.82
C GLU A 207 16.24 -15.94 21.95
N PHE A 208 16.83 -16.41 20.84
CA PHE A 208 18.05 -17.23 20.87
C PHE A 208 19.31 -16.49 21.34
N SER A 209 19.45 -15.23 20.94
CA SER A 209 20.54 -14.36 21.41
C SER A 209 20.45 -14.13 22.93
N GLN A 210 19.22 -14.00 23.45
CA GLN A 210 18.97 -13.89 24.88
C GLN A 210 19.28 -15.20 25.61
N LEU A 211 18.82 -16.35 25.12
CA LEU A 211 19.10 -17.66 25.73
C LEU A 211 20.61 -17.96 25.85
N ARG A 212 21.43 -17.58 24.86
CA ARG A 212 22.90 -17.78 24.87
C ARG A 212 23.64 -16.93 25.91
N ASN A 213 23.11 -15.79 26.31
CA ASN A 213 23.77 -14.88 27.27
C ASN A 213 23.27 -15.05 28.71
N VAL A 214 22.20 -15.82 28.93
CA VAL A 214 21.61 -16.04 30.26
C VAL A 214 22.58 -16.74 31.22
N GLU A 215 23.47 -17.61 30.77
CA GLU A 215 24.38 -18.33 31.69
C GLU A 215 25.29 -17.38 32.50
N HIS A 216 25.61 -16.21 31.97
CA HIS A 216 26.41 -15.21 32.66
C HIS A 216 25.55 -14.14 33.35
N ASP A 217 24.47 -13.70 32.69
CA ASP A 217 23.71 -12.53 33.10
C ASP A 217 22.46 -12.86 33.94
N ALA A 218 22.09 -14.14 34.09
CA ALA A 218 20.86 -14.56 34.78
C ALA A 218 20.64 -13.88 36.14
N PRO A 219 21.61 -13.87 37.08
CA PRO A 219 21.41 -13.24 38.38
C PRO A 219 21.09 -11.74 38.24
N GLN A 220 21.85 -11.04 37.40
CA GLN A 220 21.68 -9.61 37.17
C GLN A 220 20.31 -9.32 36.53
N ARG A 221 19.91 -10.07 35.50
CA ARG A 221 18.60 -9.92 34.84
C ARG A 221 17.45 -10.18 35.80
N ILE A 222 17.54 -11.21 36.63
CA ILE A 222 16.53 -11.51 37.66
C ILE A 222 16.42 -10.36 38.66
N ASP A 223 17.53 -9.75 39.06
CA ASP A 223 17.55 -8.60 39.97
C ASP A 223 16.95 -7.35 39.32
N GLU A 224 17.29 -7.07 38.06
CA GLU A 224 16.73 -5.97 37.27
C GLU A 224 15.21 -6.11 37.07
N LEU A 225 14.75 -7.30 36.67
CA LEU A 225 13.33 -7.63 36.53
C LEU A 225 12.58 -7.50 37.85
N ASN A 226 13.19 -7.89 38.98
CA ASN A 226 12.60 -7.72 40.30
C ASN A 226 12.47 -6.24 40.70
N ALA A 227 13.49 -5.44 40.41
CA ALA A 227 13.43 -4.00 40.62
C ALA A 227 12.33 -3.36 39.77
N ALA A 228 12.21 -3.76 38.50
CA ALA A 228 11.15 -3.33 37.60
C ALA A 228 9.75 -3.72 38.12
N LEU A 229 9.57 -4.95 38.62
CA LEU A 229 8.31 -5.39 39.22
C LEU A 229 7.93 -4.49 40.40
N MET A 230 8.85 -4.23 41.34
CA MET A 230 8.57 -3.35 42.49
C MET A 230 8.21 -1.92 42.07
N GLN A 231 8.92 -1.37 41.07
CA GLN A 231 8.62 -0.06 40.52
C GLN A 231 7.23 -0.02 39.88
N LEU A 232 6.88 -1.02 39.07
CA LEU A 232 5.59 -1.09 38.38
C LEU A 232 4.42 -1.29 39.34
N VAL A 233 4.60 -2.07 40.41
CA VAL A 233 3.59 -2.21 41.49
C VAL A 233 3.34 -0.84 42.14
N GLY A 234 4.39 -0.13 42.55
CA GLY A 234 4.24 1.20 43.15
C GLY A 234 3.59 2.23 42.20
N ARG A 235 3.94 2.18 40.91
CA ARG A 235 3.30 2.99 39.87
C ARG A 235 1.81 2.66 39.70
N LEU A 236 1.44 1.38 39.71
CA LEU A 236 0.03 0.96 39.61
C LEU A 236 -0.78 1.47 40.82
N GLU A 237 -0.24 1.33 42.03
CA GLU A 237 -0.88 1.83 43.26
C GLU A 237 -1.08 3.35 43.20
N GLN A 238 -0.06 4.09 42.79
CA GLN A 238 -0.15 5.55 42.61
C GLN A 238 -1.15 5.92 41.52
N GLY A 239 -1.14 5.21 40.39
CA GLY A 239 -2.09 5.37 39.30
C GLY A 239 -3.52 5.17 39.78
N GLN A 240 -3.80 4.10 40.53
CA GLN A 240 -5.10 3.83 41.14
C GLN A 240 -5.53 4.93 42.11
N ALA A 241 -4.64 5.42 42.98
CA ALA A 241 -4.93 6.53 43.89
C ALA A 241 -5.32 7.81 43.13
N ASN A 242 -4.73 8.05 41.97
CA ASN A 242 -5.04 9.19 41.11
C ASN A 242 -6.39 9.08 40.38
N LEU A 243 -7.05 7.90 40.39
CA LEU A 243 -8.38 7.70 39.83
C LEU A 243 -9.51 8.20 40.75
N GLY A 244 -9.20 8.78 41.90
CA GLY A 244 -10.18 9.42 42.77
C GLY A 244 -11.06 10.44 42.02
N GLY A 245 -12.35 10.46 42.36
CA GLY A 245 -13.35 11.37 41.76
C GLY A 245 -13.97 10.89 40.44
N ILE A 246 -13.45 9.82 39.82
CA ILE A 246 -13.91 9.34 38.51
C ILE A 246 -15.41 8.94 38.50
N GLU A 247 -15.94 8.53 39.64
CA GLU A 247 -17.35 8.16 39.83
C GLU A 247 -18.33 9.34 39.87
N GLN A 248 -17.82 10.55 40.15
CA GLN A 248 -18.61 11.77 40.15
C GLN A 248 -18.57 12.44 38.77
N GLU A 249 -17.46 12.27 38.03
CA GLU A 249 -17.20 12.92 36.76
C GLU A 249 -17.72 12.13 35.55
N TYR A 250 -17.77 10.79 35.61
CA TYR A 250 -18.07 9.94 34.45
C TYR A 250 -19.09 8.81 34.73
N THR A 251 -19.70 8.27 33.68
CA THR A 251 -20.69 7.17 33.78
C THR A 251 -20.07 5.83 34.19
N THR A 252 -20.94 4.86 34.50
CA THR A 252 -20.54 3.45 34.74
C THR A 252 -19.74 2.84 33.59
N SER A 253 -20.09 3.12 32.32
CA SER A 253 -19.35 2.57 31.17
C SER A 253 -17.89 3.06 31.12
N ALA A 254 -17.64 4.32 31.50
CA ALA A 254 -16.29 4.86 31.58
C ALA A 254 -15.48 4.19 32.71
N ARG A 255 -16.14 3.96 33.85
CA ARG A 255 -15.56 3.26 34.99
C ARG A 255 -15.21 1.81 34.68
N GLU A 256 -16.12 1.07 34.04
CA GLU A 256 -15.88 -0.32 33.62
C GLU A 256 -14.65 -0.43 32.71
N ARG A 257 -14.41 0.55 31.84
CA ARG A 257 -13.18 0.59 31.03
C ARG A 257 -11.92 0.82 31.87
N VAL A 258 -11.99 1.71 32.86
CA VAL A 258 -10.88 1.99 33.78
C VAL A 258 -10.56 0.75 34.61
N ASP A 259 -11.57 0.14 35.21
CA ASP A 259 -11.47 -1.11 35.98
C ASP A 259 -10.89 -2.24 35.12
N GLY A 260 -11.33 -2.33 33.86
CA GLY A 260 -10.80 -3.30 32.90
C GLY A 260 -9.32 -3.09 32.55
N VAL A 261 -8.81 -1.86 32.56
CA VAL A 261 -7.36 -1.60 32.38
C VAL A 261 -6.60 -1.96 33.65
N VAL A 262 -7.11 -1.57 34.83
CA VAL A 262 -6.49 -1.89 36.13
C VAL A 262 -6.39 -3.40 36.35
N LYS A 263 -7.46 -4.15 36.06
CA LYS A 263 -7.48 -5.61 36.18
C LYS A 263 -6.46 -6.28 35.26
N ARG A 264 -6.33 -5.79 34.02
CA ARG A 264 -5.33 -6.29 33.07
C ARG A 264 -3.90 -5.97 33.52
N ALA A 265 -3.65 -4.76 34.00
CA ALA A 265 -2.34 -4.37 34.55
C ALA A 265 -1.95 -5.26 35.73
N THR A 266 -2.89 -5.51 36.65
CA THR A 266 -2.70 -6.40 37.80
C THR A 266 -2.33 -7.81 37.36
N GLY A 267 -3.10 -8.40 36.44
CA GLY A 267 -2.82 -9.74 35.91
C GLY A 267 -1.44 -9.84 35.23
N ARG A 268 -0.99 -8.80 34.52
CA ARG A 268 0.37 -8.80 33.93
C ARG A 268 1.48 -8.68 34.95
N LEU A 269 1.27 -7.99 36.07
CA LEU A 269 2.23 -7.98 37.18
C LEU A 269 2.29 -9.32 37.90
N GLU A 270 1.15 -10.02 38.01
CA GLU A 270 1.11 -11.41 38.52
C GLU A 270 1.88 -12.36 37.59
N ASP A 271 1.68 -12.25 36.27
CA ASP A 271 2.44 -13.01 35.26
C ASP A 271 3.96 -12.76 35.38
N LEU A 272 4.37 -11.49 35.47
CA LEU A 272 5.77 -11.09 35.69
C LEU A 272 6.34 -11.69 36.97
N SER A 273 5.59 -11.60 38.08
CA SER A 273 6.01 -12.17 39.36
C SER A 273 6.15 -13.70 39.30
N ALA A 274 5.25 -14.39 38.60
CA ALA A 274 5.29 -15.84 38.44
C ALA A 274 6.51 -16.26 37.60
N ALA A 275 6.75 -15.59 36.48
CA ALA A 275 7.91 -15.84 35.61
C ALA A 275 9.24 -15.59 36.34
N LEU A 276 9.33 -14.52 37.14
CA LEU A 276 10.48 -14.23 38.00
C LEU A 276 10.74 -15.33 39.04
N ASN A 277 9.70 -15.86 39.67
CA ASN A 277 9.83 -16.96 40.61
C ASN A 277 10.31 -18.24 39.90
N ASN A 278 9.77 -18.54 38.73
CA ASN A 278 10.21 -19.67 37.92
C ASN A 278 11.69 -19.55 37.51
N ALA A 279 12.12 -18.34 37.12
CA ALA A 279 13.52 -18.05 36.79
C ALA A 279 14.46 -18.30 37.97
N ARG A 280 14.11 -17.80 39.16
CA ARG A 280 14.88 -18.03 40.40
C ARG A 280 14.98 -19.50 40.77
N THR A 281 13.86 -20.22 40.72
CA THR A 281 13.82 -21.65 41.06
C THR A 281 14.66 -22.47 40.07
N ALA A 282 14.48 -22.24 38.77
CA ALA A 282 15.24 -22.94 37.75
C ALA A 282 16.75 -22.64 37.87
N TRP A 283 17.12 -21.38 38.07
CA TRP A 283 18.51 -20.98 38.29
C TRP A 283 19.11 -21.64 39.53
N GLY A 284 18.41 -21.59 40.67
CA GLY A 284 18.87 -22.18 41.93
C GLY A 284 19.03 -23.71 41.88
N SER A 285 18.26 -24.38 41.01
CA SER A 285 18.37 -25.83 40.75
C SER A 285 19.45 -26.21 39.74
N GLY A 286 20.14 -25.24 39.13
CA GLY A 286 21.12 -25.48 38.06
C GLY A 286 20.51 -25.80 36.70
N ASN A 287 19.19 -25.63 36.52
CA ASN A 287 18.51 -25.82 35.25
C ASN A 287 18.55 -24.53 34.42
N GLN A 288 19.73 -24.22 33.88
CA GLN A 288 19.98 -23.00 33.11
C GLN A 288 19.04 -22.82 31.91
N PRO A 289 18.71 -23.86 31.11
CA PRO A 289 17.75 -23.73 30.01
C PRO A 289 16.37 -23.25 30.46
N SER A 290 15.87 -23.80 31.58
CA SER A 290 14.56 -23.40 32.10
C SER A 290 14.58 -22.01 32.74
N ALA A 291 15.72 -21.61 33.33
CA ALA A 291 15.91 -20.26 33.86
C ALA A 291 15.89 -19.23 32.73
N ALA A 292 16.57 -19.53 31.62
CA ALA A 292 16.63 -18.67 30.44
C ALA A 292 15.24 -18.44 29.83
N LEU A 293 14.46 -19.50 29.65
CA LEU A 293 13.08 -19.37 29.17
C LEU A 293 12.21 -18.53 30.11
N ALA A 294 12.33 -18.74 31.42
CA ALA A 294 11.54 -17.99 32.40
C ALA A 294 11.94 -16.51 32.48
N ILE A 295 13.22 -16.16 32.27
CA ILE A 295 13.69 -14.77 32.16
C ILE A 295 13.06 -14.09 30.95
N VAL A 296 13.07 -14.72 29.78
CA VAL A 296 12.45 -14.16 28.56
C VAL A 296 10.94 -13.95 28.75
N GLN A 297 10.26 -14.90 29.41
CA GLN A 297 8.86 -14.75 29.76
C GLN A 297 8.62 -13.57 30.71
N ALA A 298 9.50 -13.37 31.69
CA ALA A 298 9.44 -12.23 32.61
C ALA A 298 9.68 -10.90 31.87
N GLU A 299 10.68 -10.82 30.98
CA GLU A 299 10.94 -9.63 30.17
C GLU A 299 9.74 -9.26 29.30
N THR A 300 9.09 -10.26 28.67
CA THR A 300 7.86 -10.06 27.90
C THR A 300 6.73 -9.53 28.78
N ALA A 301 6.51 -10.14 29.95
CA ALA A 301 5.50 -9.71 30.90
C ALA A 301 5.77 -8.30 31.45
N GLN A 302 7.04 -7.91 31.63
CA GLN A 302 7.43 -6.56 32.05
C GLN A 302 6.98 -5.51 31.04
N VAL A 303 7.26 -5.72 29.74
CA VAL A 303 6.87 -4.78 28.68
C VAL A 303 5.35 -4.60 28.62
N ASP A 304 4.62 -5.72 28.67
CA ASP A 304 3.14 -5.72 28.71
C ASP A 304 2.61 -4.98 29.95
N ALA A 305 3.18 -5.26 31.12
CA ALA A 305 2.78 -4.62 32.38
C ALA A 305 3.07 -3.12 32.35
N GLU A 306 4.23 -2.69 31.85
CA GLU A 306 4.59 -1.28 31.73
C GLU A 306 3.62 -0.50 30.85
N ALA A 307 3.24 -1.06 29.69
CA ALA A 307 2.27 -0.44 28.81
C ALA A 307 0.90 -0.28 29.48
N LEU A 308 0.45 -1.29 30.24
CA LEU A 308 -0.84 -1.25 30.94
C LEU A 308 -0.82 -0.33 32.16
N VAL A 309 0.26 -0.31 32.95
CA VAL A 309 0.43 0.63 34.07
C VAL A 309 0.43 2.07 33.57
N THR A 310 1.16 2.37 32.50
CA THR A 310 1.14 3.69 31.85
C THR A 310 -0.27 4.07 31.38
N ARG A 311 -1.05 3.08 30.92
CA ARG A 311 -2.46 3.31 30.55
C ARG A 311 -3.34 3.62 31.77
N VAL A 312 -3.11 3.01 32.93
CA VAL A 312 -3.79 3.36 34.19
C VAL A 312 -3.44 4.79 34.59
N GLU A 313 -2.16 5.15 34.55
CA GLU A 313 -1.68 6.51 34.91
C GLU A 313 -2.31 7.60 34.01
N THR A 314 -2.56 7.30 32.74
CA THR A 314 -3.03 8.28 31.74
C THR A 314 -4.54 8.24 31.47
N VAL A 315 -5.29 7.26 31.97
CA VAL A 315 -6.71 7.08 31.59
C VAL A 315 -7.58 8.27 31.98
N LYS A 316 -7.34 8.88 33.15
CA LYS A 316 -8.09 10.07 33.59
C LYS A 316 -7.81 11.27 32.68
N GLN A 317 -6.55 11.48 32.29
CA GLN A 317 -6.18 12.53 31.33
C GLN A 317 -6.82 12.26 29.96
N ARG A 318 -6.84 11.01 29.50
CA ARG A 318 -7.47 10.65 28.21
C ARG A 318 -8.98 10.91 28.21
N LEU A 319 -9.68 10.60 29.31
CA LEU A 319 -11.10 10.92 29.47
C LEU A 319 -11.32 12.45 29.44
N ALA A 320 -10.49 13.22 30.15
CA ALA A 320 -10.55 14.67 30.16
C ALA A 320 -10.28 15.29 28.77
N THR A 321 -9.26 14.81 28.06
CA THR A 321 -8.95 15.23 26.68
C THR A 321 -10.11 14.92 25.74
N ALA A 322 -10.64 13.69 25.76
CA ALA A 322 -11.78 13.32 24.92
C ALA A 322 -13.00 14.23 25.21
N GLN A 323 -13.25 14.57 26.49
CA GLN A 323 -14.32 15.48 26.87
C GLN A 323 -14.09 16.91 26.37
N GLN A 324 -12.86 17.40 26.40
CA GLN A 324 -12.49 18.73 25.90
C GLN A 324 -12.56 18.84 24.38
N GLU A 325 -12.21 17.77 23.66
CA GLU A 325 -12.16 17.75 22.20
C GLU A 325 -13.53 17.45 21.56
N LEU A 326 -14.42 16.73 22.27
CA LEU A 326 -15.73 16.32 21.76
C LEU A 326 -16.55 17.48 21.14
N PRO A 327 -16.67 18.68 21.74
CA PRO A 327 -17.38 19.80 21.11
C PRO A 327 -16.80 20.24 19.76
N GLN A 328 -15.47 20.19 19.61
CA GLN A 328 -14.81 20.51 18.34
C GLN A 328 -15.13 19.44 17.28
N HIS A 329 -15.11 18.17 17.65
CA HIS A 329 -15.49 17.08 16.74
C HIS A 329 -16.96 17.17 16.31
N ILE A 330 -17.87 17.51 17.24
CA ILE A 330 -19.28 17.75 16.90
C ILE A 330 -19.39 18.89 15.89
N HIS A 331 -18.71 20.02 16.14
CA HIS A 331 -18.77 21.16 15.23
C HIS A 331 -18.24 20.84 13.82
N GLN A 332 -17.20 20.02 13.72
CA GLN A 332 -16.71 19.55 12.42
C GLN A 332 -17.74 18.64 11.73
N ALA A 333 -18.33 17.71 12.46
CA ALA A 333 -19.37 16.82 11.94
C ALA A 333 -20.63 17.60 11.47
N GLU A 334 -21.02 18.67 12.16
CA GLU A 334 -22.11 19.57 11.75
C GLU A 334 -21.82 20.26 10.41
N LYS A 335 -20.59 20.75 10.21
CA LYS A 335 -20.18 21.33 8.92
C LYS A 335 -20.26 20.32 7.78
N ASP A 336 -19.86 19.09 8.04
CA ASP A 336 -19.88 18.03 7.03
C ASP A 336 -21.32 17.61 6.71
N ILE A 337 -22.23 17.63 7.69
CA ILE A 337 -23.68 17.51 7.44
C ILE A 337 -24.18 18.63 6.55
N ASP A 338 -23.82 19.89 6.83
CA ASP A 338 -24.26 21.03 6.02
C ASP A 338 -23.74 20.96 4.59
N ALA A 339 -22.47 20.59 4.41
CA ALA A 339 -21.88 20.34 3.11
C ALA A 339 -22.58 19.20 2.36
N ALA A 340 -22.86 18.09 3.06
CA ALA A 340 -23.59 16.96 2.49
C ALA A 340 -25.02 17.34 2.08
N ARG A 341 -25.74 18.13 2.89
CA ARG A 341 -27.09 18.62 2.55
C ARG A 341 -27.08 19.51 1.31
N ALA A 342 -26.10 20.41 1.18
CA ALA A 342 -25.94 21.23 -0.02
C ALA A 342 -25.72 20.36 -1.29
N MET A 343 -24.97 19.27 -1.17
CA MET A 343 -24.78 18.32 -2.27
C MET A 343 -26.01 17.48 -2.57
N VAL A 344 -26.80 17.12 -1.56
CA VAL A 344 -28.11 16.47 -1.76
C VAL A 344 -29.03 17.39 -2.56
N ASP A 345 -29.07 18.69 -2.24
CA ASP A 345 -29.85 19.69 -3.00
C ASP A 345 -29.34 19.83 -4.44
N ALA A 346 -28.05 19.61 -4.68
CA ALA A 346 -27.42 19.53 -6.01
C ALA A 346 -27.59 18.17 -6.72
N GLY A 347 -28.38 17.25 -6.15
CA GLY A 347 -28.75 15.96 -6.76
C GLY A 347 -27.93 14.75 -6.30
N ARG A 348 -27.07 14.86 -5.28
CA ARG A 348 -26.31 13.73 -4.69
C ARG A 348 -27.11 13.03 -3.58
N SER A 349 -28.24 12.43 -3.93
CA SER A 349 -29.17 11.81 -2.96
C SER A 349 -28.55 10.70 -2.08
N ALA A 350 -27.47 10.05 -2.53
CA ALA A 350 -26.75 9.03 -1.77
C ALA A 350 -26.20 9.53 -0.41
N LEU A 351 -25.94 10.84 -0.28
CA LEU A 351 -25.41 11.45 0.95
C LEU A 351 -26.46 11.64 2.05
N GLN A 352 -27.75 11.61 1.71
CA GLN A 352 -28.84 11.89 2.66
C GLN A 352 -28.85 10.91 3.83
N GLY A 353 -28.75 9.61 3.55
CA GLY A 353 -28.78 8.57 4.59
C GLY A 353 -27.63 8.69 5.60
N PRO A 354 -26.37 8.79 5.18
CA PRO A 354 -25.23 9.08 6.05
C PRO A 354 -25.37 10.38 6.85
N ALA A 355 -25.77 11.49 6.22
CA ALA A 355 -25.95 12.77 6.89
C ALA A 355 -27.03 12.70 8.00
N ASP A 356 -28.16 12.07 7.71
CA ASP A 356 -29.24 11.87 8.70
C ASP A 356 -28.81 10.96 9.85
N ARG A 357 -27.93 9.97 9.61
CA ARG A 357 -27.36 9.12 10.68
C ARG A 357 -26.47 9.94 11.61
N LEU A 358 -25.55 10.73 11.05
CA LEU A 358 -24.65 11.57 11.82
C LEU A 358 -25.41 12.62 12.64
N ASP A 359 -26.42 13.25 12.05
CA ASP A 359 -27.31 14.21 12.73
C ASP A 359 -28.02 13.58 13.95
N ARG A 360 -28.51 12.34 13.82
CA ARG A 360 -29.10 11.60 14.96
C ARG A 360 -28.08 11.29 16.06
N VAL A 361 -26.86 10.93 15.70
CA VAL A 361 -25.78 10.64 16.66
C VAL A 361 -25.40 11.92 17.41
N ILE A 362 -25.24 13.05 16.71
CA ILE A 362 -24.96 14.35 17.35
C ILE A 362 -26.07 14.73 18.34
N LYS A 363 -27.35 14.61 17.95
CA LYS A 363 -28.49 14.87 18.86
C LYS A 363 -28.49 13.97 20.09
N LYS A 364 -28.15 12.70 19.92
CA LYS A 364 -28.00 11.75 21.03
C LYS A 364 -26.86 12.17 21.96
N ILE A 365 -25.71 12.55 21.40
CA ILE A 365 -24.54 13.03 22.17
C ILE A 365 -24.92 14.26 23.00
N TYR A 366 -25.56 15.28 22.40
CA TYR A 366 -26.05 16.45 23.15
C TYR A 366 -26.97 16.04 24.30
N SER A 367 -27.93 15.14 24.06
CA SER A 367 -28.84 14.68 25.12
C SER A 367 -28.10 13.97 26.27
N GLN A 368 -27.01 13.25 25.98
CA GLN A 368 -26.19 12.57 26.99
C GLN A 368 -25.30 13.55 27.75
N MET A 369 -24.78 14.58 27.09
CA MET A 369 -24.02 15.66 27.72
C MET A 369 -24.89 16.49 28.67
N ASP A 370 -26.14 16.77 28.28
CA ASP A 370 -27.09 17.52 29.10
C ASP A 370 -27.63 16.72 30.30
N ALA A 371 -27.64 15.39 30.21
CA ALA A 371 -28.13 14.51 31.27
C ALA A 371 -27.18 14.38 32.47
N GLY A 372 -25.95 14.91 32.37
CA GLY A 372 -24.96 14.93 33.45
C GLY A 372 -23.67 14.16 33.12
N PRO A 373 -23.12 13.37 34.06
CA PRO A 373 -21.92 12.56 33.82
C PRO A 373 -22.12 11.68 32.59
N HIS A 374 -21.11 11.67 31.72
CA HIS A 374 -21.14 10.93 30.46
C HIS A 374 -19.81 10.21 30.23
N ASP A 375 -19.75 9.47 29.14
CA ASP A 375 -18.59 8.71 28.74
C ASP A 375 -17.94 9.36 27.51
N PRO A 376 -16.95 10.26 27.67
CA PRO A 376 -16.44 11.02 26.54
C PRO A 376 -15.77 10.13 25.48
N ILE A 377 -15.13 9.02 25.86
CA ILE A 377 -14.51 8.11 24.89
C ILE A 377 -15.60 7.40 24.08
N ALA A 378 -16.63 6.87 24.72
CA ALA A 378 -17.72 6.20 24.00
C ALA A 378 -18.49 7.16 23.08
N LEU A 379 -18.68 8.41 23.50
CA LEU A 379 -19.31 9.44 22.66
C LEU A 379 -18.43 9.80 21.46
N THR A 380 -17.13 9.98 21.65
CA THR A 380 -16.19 10.23 20.55
C THR A 380 -16.12 9.05 19.59
N ASP A 381 -16.10 7.81 20.07
CA ASP A 381 -16.11 6.61 19.23
C ASP A 381 -17.41 6.48 18.41
N GLU A 382 -18.56 6.77 19.04
CA GLU A 382 -19.86 6.76 18.35
C GLU A 382 -19.94 7.86 17.29
N LEU A 383 -19.44 9.06 17.60
CA LEU A 383 -19.36 10.18 16.66
C LEU A 383 -18.44 9.86 15.47
N ALA A 384 -17.22 9.37 15.74
CA ALA A 384 -16.24 9.02 14.72
C ALA A 384 -16.79 7.95 13.75
N THR A 385 -17.41 6.90 14.28
CA THR A 385 -18.03 5.85 13.46
C THR A 385 -19.10 6.40 12.51
N ALA A 386 -19.94 7.32 12.99
CA ALA A 386 -20.98 7.93 12.17
C ALA A 386 -20.42 8.97 11.19
N HIS A 387 -19.36 9.67 11.59
CA HIS A 387 -18.66 10.66 10.78
C HIS A 387 -17.94 10.00 9.61
N ASP A 388 -17.17 8.95 9.85
CA ASP A 388 -16.49 8.17 8.81
C ASP A 388 -17.47 7.65 7.75
N ALA A 389 -18.66 7.23 8.17
CA ALA A 389 -19.71 6.77 7.26
C ALA A 389 -20.27 7.87 6.33
N LEU A 390 -20.04 9.15 6.63
CA LEU A 390 -20.35 10.31 5.79
C LEU A 390 -19.10 10.85 5.05
N SER A 391 -17.93 10.85 5.70
CA SER A 391 -16.71 11.46 5.20
C SER A 391 -16.27 10.88 3.85
N ASP A 392 -16.26 9.55 3.71
CA ASP A 392 -15.87 8.88 2.47
C ASP A 392 -16.75 9.27 1.27
N PRO A 393 -18.10 9.11 1.32
CA PRO A 393 -18.94 9.49 0.19
C PRO A 393 -18.99 11.01 -0.04
N LEU A 394 -18.85 11.83 1.01
CA LEU A 394 -18.76 13.29 0.88
C LEU A 394 -17.50 13.70 0.11
N GLY A 395 -16.34 13.14 0.47
CA GLY A 395 -15.07 13.39 -0.21
C GLY A 395 -15.09 12.95 -1.67
N GLN A 396 -15.74 11.82 -1.99
CA GLN A 396 -15.95 11.37 -3.36
C GLN A 396 -16.81 12.37 -4.16
N ALA A 397 -17.92 12.83 -3.59
CA ALA A 397 -18.80 13.79 -4.25
C ALA A 397 -18.11 15.14 -4.49
N GLN A 398 -17.32 15.62 -3.54
CA GLN A 398 -16.49 16.83 -3.68
C GLN A 398 -15.46 16.68 -4.80
N SER A 399 -14.74 15.56 -4.82
CA SER A 399 -13.75 15.27 -5.86
C SER A 399 -14.37 15.24 -7.26
N GLU A 400 -15.57 14.67 -7.40
CA GLU A 400 -16.30 14.68 -8.67
C GLU A 400 -16.72 16.09 -9.12
N ASP A 401 -17.16 16.93 -8.19
CA ASP A 401 -17.56 18.31 -8.49
C ASP A 401 -16.35 19.17 -8.87
N GLU A 402 -15.21 19.01 -8.20
CA GLU A 402 -13.95 19.63 -8.59
C GLU A 402 -13.49 19.17 -9.98
N LYS A 403 -13.57 17.87 -10.27
CA LYS A 403 -13.26 17.32 -11.60
C LYS A 403 -14.16 17.94 -12.68
N ARG A 404 -15.48 18.06 -12.42
CA ARG A 404 -16.42 18.71 -13.36
C ARG A 404 -16.13 20.20 -13.52
N ALA A 405 -15.90 20.93 -12.44
CA ALA A 405 -15.59 22.36 -12.49
C ALA A 405 -14.30 22.62 -13.27
N GLY A 406 -13.25 21.83 -13.03
CA GLY A 406 -12.00 21.90 -13.78
C GLY A 406 -12.18 21.54 -15.25
N ALA A 407 -13.00 20.54 -15.57
CA ALA A 407 -13.34 20.19 -16.95
C ALA A 407 -14.10 21.31 -17.65
N GLN A 408 -15.05 21.96 -16.97
CA GLN A 408 -15.81 23.10 -17.49
C GLN A 408 -14.91 24.29 -17.82
N ALA A 409 -13.98 24.64 -16.92
CA ALA A 409 -13.02 25.71 -17.17
C ALA A 409 -12.10 25.40 -18.37
N ARG A 410 -11.63 24.14 -18.49
CA ARG A 410 -10.83 23.70 -19.65
C ARG A 410 -11.63 23.72 -20.95
N LEU A 411 -12.88 23.27 -20.91
CA LEU A 411 -13.80 23.32 -22.04
C LEU A 411 -13.95 24.76 -22.54
N ASP A 412 -14.22 25.70 -21.64
CA ASP A 412 -14.43 27.11 -22.00
C ASP A 412 -13.17 27.72 -22.66
N ASP A 413 -11.96 27.43 -22.17
CA ASP A 413 -10.71 27.86 -22.84
C ASP A 413 -10.54 27.24 -24.24
N LEU A 414 -10.63 25.91 -24.32
CA LEU A 414 -10.40 25.17 -25.56
C LEU A 414 -11.41 25.53 -26.63
N ALA A 415 -12.68 25.70 -26.25
CA ALA A 415 -13.74 26.11 -27.15
C ALA A 415 -13.49 27.50 -27.74
N ASN A 416 -13.12 28.47 -26.90
CA ASN A 416 -12.83 29.84 -27.37
C ASN A 416 -11.65 29.86 -28.36
N ARG A 417 -10.59 29.10 -28.05
CA ARG A 417 -9.42 28.97 -28.93
C ARG A 417 -9.75 28.25 -30.23
N ALA A 418 -10.53 27.17 -30.16
CA ALA A 418 -10.98 26.43 -31.34
C ALA A 418 -11.84 27.32 -32.24
N ALA A 419 -12.80 28.05 -31.69
CA ALA A 419 -13.67 28.97 -32.43
C ALA A 419 -12.86 30.05 -33.15
N ALA A 420 -11.95 30.74 -32.45
CA ALA A 420 -11.09 31.76 -33.05
C ALA A 420 -10.19 31.19 -34.15
N ARG A 421 -9.66 29.96 -33.97
CA ARG A 421 -8.83 29.32 -34.99
C ARG A 421 -9.64 28.88 -36.20
N ILE A 422 -10.84 28.35 -36.00
CA ILE A 422 -11.75 27.99 -37.10
C ILE A 422 -12.10 29.23 -37.92
N GLU A 423 -12.51 30.32 -37.28
CA GLU A 423 -12.83 31.59 -37.94
C GLU A 423 -11.64 32.13 -38.75
N SER A 424 -10.44 32.15 -38.15
CA SER A 424 -9.21 32.57 -38.82
C SER A 424 -8.90 31.72 -40.07
N VAL A 425 -9.11 30.39 -39.99
CA VAL A 425 -8.90 29.50 -41.14
C VAL A 425 -9.99 29.69 -42.18
N GLU A 426 -11.25 29.85 -41.80
CA GLU A 426 -12.36 30.13 -42.71
C GLU A 426 -12.12 31.41 -43.53
N ASP A 427 -11.67 32.48 -42.87
CA ASP A 427 -11.32 33.74 -43.53
C ASP A 427 -10.15 33.57 -44.51
N TYR A 428 -9.12 32.82 -44.11
CA TYR A 428 -7.99 32.51 -44.98
C TYR A 428 -8.40 31.70 -46.21
N VAL A 429 -9.24 30.68 -46.03
CA VAL A 429 -9.79 29.85 -47.11
C VAL A 429 -10.67 30.68 -48.05
N ARG A 430 -11.45 31.64 -47.51
CA ARG A 430 -12.28 32.55 -48.30
C ARG A 430 -11.42 33.48 -49.16
N ALA A 431 -10.35 34.03 -48.61
CA ALA A 431 -9.39 34.87 -49.33
C ALA A 431 -8.63 34.09 -50.42
N ASN A 432 -8.32 32.81 -50.18
CA ASN A 432 -7.49 31.97 -51.04
C ASN A 432 -8.28 30.83 -51.73
N ARG A 433 -9.54 31.07 -52.08
CA ARG A 433 -10.51 30.03 -52.49
C ARG A 433 -10.03 29.11 -53.63
N ASN A 434 -9.21 29.62 -54.55
CA ASN A 434 -8.69 28.88 -55.70
C ASN A 434 -7.41 28.10 -55.40
N LYS A 435 -6.76 28.36 -54.24
CA LYS A 435 -5.45 27.83 -53.87
C LYS A 435 -5.50 26.79 -52.75
N VAL A 436 -6.55 26.80 -51.93
CA VAL A 436 -6.76 25.82 -50.85
C VAL A 436 -7.48 24.57 -51.39
N GLY A 437 -6.98 23.40 -51.01
CA GLY A 437 -7.44 22.07 -51.40
C GLY A 437 -8.63 21.53 -50.59
N SER A 438 -9.08 20.32 -50.94
CA SER A 438 -10.19 19.64 -50.27
C SER A 438 -9.83 19.17 -48.86
N THR A 439 -8.59 18.71 -48.63
CA THR A 439 -8.12 18.22 -47.33
C THR A 439 -8.25 19.26 -46.22
N THR A 440 -7.86 20.51 -46.49
CA THR A 440 -8.02 21.65 -45.58
C THR A 440 -9.49 21.89 -45.23
N ARG A 441 -10.37 21.90 -46.25
CA ARG A 441 -11.82 22.11 -46.07
C ARG A 441 -12.47 20.99 -45.27
N THR A 442 -12.07 19.73 -45.50
CA THR A 442 -12.55 18.59 -44.72
C THR A 442 -12.17 18.72 -43.25
N ARG A 443 -10.89 19.02 -42.95
CA ARG A 443 -10.43 19.21 -41.57
C ARG A 443 -11.12 20.37 -40.87
N LEU A 444 -11.38 21.47 -41.59
CA LEU A 444 -12.11 22.61 -41.07
C LEU A 444 -13.57 22.25 -40.72
N SER A 445 -14.25 21.51 -41.61
CA SER A 445 -15.59 20.99 -41.37
C SER A 445 -15.65 20.03 -40.17
N GLU A 446 -14.66 19.13 -40.05
CA GLU A 446 -14.55 18.24 -38.89
C GLU A 446 -14.27 19.01 -37.59
N ALA A 447 -13.43 20.04 -37.63
CA ALA A 447 -13.17 20.91 -36.48
C ALA A 447 -14.47 21.57 -35.99
N GLN A 448 -15.27 22.14 -36.90
CA GLN A 448 -16.56 22.73 -36.57
C GLN A 448 -17.53 21.70 -35.98
N ARG A 449 -17.58 20.49 -36.56
CA ARG A 449 -18.42 19.40 -36.05
C ARG A 449 -18.06 19.05 -34.60
N PHE A 450 -16.77 18.88 -34.31
CA PHE A 450 -16.32 18.55 -32.94
C PHE A 450 -16.55 19.70 -31.96
N LEU A 451 -16.41 20.96 -32.38
CA LEU A 451 -16.73 22.12 -31.54
C LEU A 451 -18.23 22.16 -31.20
N ASN A 452 -19.10 21.89 -32.17
CA ASN A 452 -20.54 21.82 -31.92
C ASN A 452 -20.89 20.67 -30.94
N GLN A 453 -20.30 19.49 -31.13
CA GLN A 453 -20.48 18.36 -30.21
C GLN A 453 -20.01 18.69 -28.79
N ALA A 454 -18.90 19.40 -28.64
CA ALA A 454 -18.44 19.87 -27.34
C ALA A 454 -19.46 20.81 -26.68
N MET A 455 -20.05 21.73 -27.44
CA MET A 455 -21.06 22.68 -26.93
C MET A 455 -22.37 22.00 -26.54
N ASP A 456 -22.81 21.02 -27.32
CA ASP A 456 -24.02 20.25 -27.03
C ASP A 456 -23.89 19.47 -25.72
N MET A 457 -22.68 18.98 -25.41
CA MET A 457 -22.37 18.21 -24.20
C MET A 457 -22.00 19.07 -22.98
N ARG A 458 -21.83 20.39 -23.14
CA ARG A 458 -21.32 21.31 -22.10
C ARG A 458 -22.07 21.21 -20.76
N ALA A 459 -23.40 21.05 -20.80
CA ALA A 459 -24.23 21.01 -19.60
C ALA A 459 -24.32 19.60 -18.97
N THR A 460 -24.13 18.54 -19.75
CA THR A 460 -24.38 17.16 -19.30
C THR A 460 -23.10 16.39 -19.01
N ASP A 461 -22.04 16.64 -19.77
CA ASP A 461 -20.75 15.97 -19.64
C ASP A 461 -19.60 16.91 -20.03
N PRO A 462 -19.19 17.81 -19.12
CA PRO A 462 -18.11 18.77 -19.38
C PRO A 462 -16.75 18.07 -19.61
N VAL A 463 -16.58 16.85 -19.12
CA VAL A 463 -15.34 16.06 -19.27
C VAL A 463 -15.19 15.63 -20.72
N THR A 464 -16.19 14.97 -21.28
CA THR A 464 -16.20 14.56 -22.69
C THR A 464 -16.26 15.77 -23.62
N ALA A 465 -17.02 16.81 -23.25
CA ALA A 465 -17.07 18.06 -24.00
C ALA A 465 -15.67 18.70 -24.14
N ALA A 466 -14.88 18.76 -23.08
CA ALA A 466 -13.52 19.30 -23.14
C ALA A 466 -12.61 18.51 -24.11
N GLN A 467 -12.76 17.19 -24.18
CA GLN A 467 -12.03 16.35 -25.13
C GLN A 467 -12.43 16.65 -26.59
N HIS A 468 -13.72 16.86 -26.85
CA HIS A 468 -14.20 17.27 -28.17
C HIS A 468 -13.68 18.66 -28.57
N ALA A 469 -13.64 19.62 -27.63
CA ALA A 469 -13.09 20.95 -27.88
C ALA A 469 -11.58 20.92 -28.18
N ASP A 470 -10.79 20.11 -27.46
CA ASP A 470 -9.37 19.88 -27.78
C ASP A 470 -9.20 19.28 -29.18
N ARG A 471 -10.04 18.30 -29.54
CA ARG A 471 -10.01 17.68 -30.88
C ARG A 471 -10.33 18.71 -31.97
N ALA A 472 -11.31 19.57 -31.74
CA ALA A 472 -11.68 20.66 -32.65
C ALA A 472 -10.50 21.62 -32.88
N LEU A 473 -9.84 22.06 -31.79
CA LEU A 473 -8.68 22.94 -31.87
C LEU A 473 -7.54 22.32 -32.69
N LYS A 474 -7.18 21.06 -32.42
CA LYS A 474 -6.13 20.34 -33.16
C LYS A 474 -6.43 20.22 -34.65
N LEU A 475 -7.69 19.96 -35.02
CA LEU A 475 -8.13 19.91 -36.41
C LEU A 475 -8.07 21.28 -37.08
N ALA A 476 -8.48 22.35 -36.38
CA ALA A 476 -8.41 23.72 -36.88
C ALA A 476 -6.95 24.16 -37.11
N GLU A 477 -6.04 23.83 -36.19
CA GLU A 477 -4.61 24.08 -36.37
C GLU A 477 -4.00 23.30 -37.54
N ALA A 478 -4.41 22.03 -37.72
CA ALA A 478 -3.97 21.22 -38.85
C ALA A 478 -4.52 21.74 -40.18
N ALA A 479 -5.75 22.26 -40.20
CA ALA A 479 -6.33 22.91 -41.37
C ALA A 479 -5.56 24.18 -41.73
N ALA A 480 -5.20 25.01 -40.75
CA ALA A 480 -4.40 26.20 -40.98
C ALA A 480 -3.03 25.90 -41.61
N ARG A 481 -2.29 24.94 -41.04
CA ARG A 481 -0.97 24.52 -41.58
C ARG A 481 -1.08 24.00 -43.01
N ASN A 482 -2.14 23.23 -43.31
CA ASN A 482 -2.38 22.77 -44.68
C ASN A 482 -2.71 23.95 -45.61
N ALA A 483 -3.53 24.90 -45.18
CA ALA A 483 -3.91 26.05 -45.99
C ALA A 483 -2.68 26.88 -46.40
N GLU A 484 -1.77 27.10 -45.45
CA GLU A 484 -0.49 27.79 -45.68
C GLU A 484 0.43 27.00 -46.64
N ALA A 485 0.55 25.68 -46.47
CA ALA A 485 1.35 24.85 -47.36
C ALA A 485 0.78 24.76 -48.78
N GLU A 486 -0.54 24.59 -48.91
CA GLU A 486 -1.25 24.50 -50.19
C GLU A 486 -1.15 25.83 -50.97
N THR A 487 -1.27 26.97 -50.30
CA THR A 487 -1.13 28.28 -50.96
C THR A 487 0.31 28.57 -51.42
N ALA A 488 1.32 28.23 -50.60
CA ALA A 488 2.73 28.38 -50.96
C ALA A 488 3.14 27.50 -52.15
N SER A 489 2.70 26.23 -52.17
CA SER A 489 2.99 25.32 -53.29
C SER A 489 2.36 25.76 -54.61
N ARG A 490 1.21 26.46 -54.57
CA ARG A 490 0.50 26.92 -55.75
C ARG A 490 0.96 28.29 -56.24
N SER A 491 1.60 29.12 -55.39
CA SER A 491 2.30 30.32 -55.87
C SER A 491 3.53 29.99 -56.72
N ASP A 492 4.21 28.87 -56.43
CA ASP A 492 5.38 28.42 -57.23
C ASP A 492 4.98 27.85 -58.60
N GLN A 493 3.71 27.48 -58.80
CA GLN A 493 3.18 26.93 -60.05
C GLN A 493 2.55 28.02 -60.96
N ASP A 494 2.36 29.24 -60.46
CA ASP A 494 1.72 30.38 -61.14
C ASP A 494 2.74 31.37 -61.76
N ASP A 495 3.92 30.90 -62.18
CA ASP A 495 4.80 31.64 -63.10
C ASP A 495 4.87 31.04 -64.53
N PRO A 496 3.76 31.06 -65.32
CA PRO A 496 3.79 30.78 -66.75
C PRO A 496 3.46 32.03 -67.58
N LEU A 497 4.16 33.16 -67.38
CA LEU A 497 4.04 34.32 -68.27
C LEU A 497 5.39 34.81 -68.84
N GLU A 498 6.20 33.88 -69.35
CA GLU A 498 7.26 34.20 -70.32
C GLU A 498 7.28 33.27 -71.55
N SER A 499 6.11 32.83 -72.06
CA SER A 499 6.10 31.96 -73.28
C SER A 499 4.97 32.17 -74.29
N VAL A 500 4.20 33.28 -74.25
CA VAL A 500 3.06 33.46 -75.20
C VAL A 500 3.22 34.65 -76.17
N TYR A 501 4.28 35.46 -76.09
CA TYR A 501 4.42 36.64 -76.96
C TYR A 501 5.35 36.49 -78.19
N ASN A 502 5.60 35.29 -78.73
CA ASN A 502 6.47 35.11 -79.91
C ASN A 502 5.97 34.09 -80.96
N ILE A 503 4.68 34.12 -81.31
CA ILE A 503 4.13 33.31 -82.44
C ILE A 503 3.81 34.15 -83.70
N PHE A 504 3.86 35.48 -83.65
CA PHE A 504 3.55 36.32 -84.82
C PHE A 504 4.57 37.45 -85.07
N ASN A 505 5.78 37.10 -85.52
CA ASN A 505 6.43 37.89 -86.58
C ASN A 505 7.64 37.14 -87.20
N PRO A 506 7.61 36.77 -88.49
CA PRO A 506 8.78 36.30 -89.20
C PRO A 506 9.53 37.49 -89.81
N THR A 507 10.82 37.65 -89.54
CA THR A 507 11.90 37.83 -90.53
C THR A 507 13.15 38.54 -89.96
N PHE A 508 14.29 38.00 -90.39
CA PHE A 508 15.56 38.67 -90.71
C PHE A 508 16.65 38.88 -89.62
N SER A 509 17.53 37.86 -89.60
CA SER A 509 18.99 37.96 -89.75
C SER A 509 19.87 38.19 -88.52
N GLY A 510 20.95 37.38 -88.43
CA GLY A 510 22.27 37.92 -88.09
C GLY A 510 22.99 37.37 -86.86
N SER A 511 23.35 36.08 -86.88
CA SER A 511 24.66 35.51 -86.47
C SER A 511 25.60 36.36 -85.58
N ARG A 512 26.01 35.83 -84.39
CA ARG A 512 27.39 35.37 -84.15
C ARG A 512 27.65 34.78 -82.75
N ASN A 513 28.51 33.77 -82.78
CA ASN A 513 29.00 32.90 -81.70
C ASN A 513 30.05 33.53 -80.75
N GLY A 514 30.15 32.92 -79.56
CA GLY A 514 31.38 32.71 -78.75
C GLY A 514 31.82 33.91 -77.89
N VAL A 515 32.29 33.79 -76.64
CA VAL A 515 33.10 32.77 -75.93
C VAL A 515 32.97 33.06 -74.40
N PRO A 516 33.14 32.09 -73.47
CA PRO A 516 32.84 32.27 -72.05
C PRO A 516 34.07 32.64 -71.19
N ARG A 517 33.86 33.16 -69.97
CA ARG A 517 34.84 33.04 -68.87
C ARG A 517 34.21 33.15 -67.47
N ILE A 518 34.44 32.10 -66.70
CA ILE A 518 34.32 31.95 -65.25
C ILE A 518 35.56 32.58 -64.59
N THR A 519 35.44 33.34 -63.49
CA THR A 519 36.26 33.17 -62.25
C THR A 519 35.78 34.00 -61.04
N PHE A 520 36.12 33.45 -59.87
CA PHE A 520 35.80 33.69 -58.45
C PHE A 520 36.29 35.00 -57.79
N GLY A 521 35.74 35.30 -56.60
CA GLY A 521 36.55 35.61 -55.40
C GLY A 521 36.04 36.67 -54.40
N TYR A 522 35.96 36.27 -53.11
CA TYR A 522 36.23 36.97 -51.80
C TYR A 522 35.75 38.43 -51.59
N GLY A 523 35.32 38.95 -50.42
CA GLY A 523 35.37 38.61 -49.00
C GLY A 523 35.50 39.91 -48.15
N TYR A 524 34.95 39.90 -46.92
CA TYR A 524 35.26 40.75 -45.74
C TYR A 524 34.59 42.14 -45.49
N PRO A 525 34.55 42.61 -44.20
CA PRO A 525 33.40 43.29 -43.58
C PRO A 525 33.78 44.61 -42.84
N ASN A 526 32.84 45.12 -42.01
CA ASN A 526 33.04 45.68 -40.66
C ASN A 526 32.58 47.15 -40.40
N ASP A 527 31.98 47.30 -39.20
CA ASP A 527 31.85 48.46 -38.29
C ASP A 527 31.19 49.80 -38.69
N ASN A 528 30.16 50.22 -37.91
CA ASN A 528 30.30 51.43 -37.11
C ASN A 528 29.33 51.63 -35.91
N ARG A 529 29.90 52.32 -34.92
CA ARG A 529 29.57 52.59 -33.51
C ARG A 529 28.43 53.61 -33.19
N ARG A 530 27.88 53.42 -31.96
CA ARG A 530 27.68 54.36 -30.81
C ARG A 530 26.44 55.29 -30.63
N ASN A 531 25.87 55.14 -29.42
CA ASN A 531 25.47 56.14 -28.40
C ASN A 531 24.16 56.97 -28.54
N SER A 532 23.20 56.76 -27.62
CA SER A 532 23.01 57.53 -26.36
C SER A 532 21.55 57.82 -25.94
N ARG A 533 21.36 57.95 -24.60
CA ARG A 533 20.25 58.52 -23.78
C ARG A 533 19.23 57.50 -23.24
N ARG A 534 19.26 57.04 -21.98
CA ARG A 534 19.07 57.65 -20.62
C ARG A 534 17.63 58.13 -20.28
N ARG A 535 17.11 57.50 -19.20
CA ARG A 535 16.18 57.97 -18.13
C ARG A 535 14.69 58.13 -18.52
N ARG A 536 13.69 57.88 -17.67
CA ARG A 536 13.43 57.14 -16.40
C ARG A 536 11.88 57.31 -16.16
N PRO A 537 11.27 56.75 -15.09
CA PRO A 537 9.88 56.26 -15.11
C PRO A 537 8.85 57.24 -14.53
N TYR A 538 7.57 56.87 -14.68
CA TYR A 538 6.53 56.97 -13.65
C TYR A 538 5.73 55.67 -13.64
#